data_AF-A0A9P9TKY6-F1
#
_entry.id   AF-A0A9P9TKY6-F1
#
_cell.length_a   1.000
_cell.length_b   1.000
_cell.length_c   1.000
_cell.angle_alpha   90.00
_cell.angle_beta   90.00
_cell.angle_gamma   90.00
#
_symmetry.space_group_name_H-M   'P 1'
#
loop_
_entity.id
_entity.type
_entity.pdbx_description
1 polymer ?
#
loop_
_entity_poly.entity_id
_entity_poly.type
_entity_poly.pdbx_seq_one_letter_code
_entity_poly.pdbx_strand_id
1 'polypeptide(L)'
;MGRLLLSSSQVSVILSALIVFSFTFALFLSGYVLQQRYVHNLQAAIKPRLPKPLLPEKPLEPPKLDVKWARPMGSRPELDETYQQYMVGQTMDWSRLGYVQVVRERVELCSAVMMLADLHRMRSPARRILMFPRLWLAEAEETKKDPQTATTWRLLRTAARRYGVTLIPMEPIVDGADVNLASSYSLASLYSLVDFERVIYLQGPGVLLDASALDSLLAFSKSEPLAAVAATAERKTLSTSLMLVHPSQESFTKLKEVRAEKEVSDQELFQSTFPAPDSLMAEWSPAMGNVYYESQSLREPVDEFNITAFDESTTFVRLLDAGIPGPEYDIPYSDRVKLRPKNLQAEEVWSRLYEDFRQARMEVCGLDLEYMPVVLDGLFAAAADV
;
A
#
# COMPACT_ATOMS: atom_id res chain seq x y z
N MET A 1 19.99 55.59 -67.70
CA MET A 1 20.24 55.18 -66.30
C MET A 1 19.84 56.34 -65.38
N GLY A 2 18.61 56.36 -64.89
CA GLY A 2 18.15 57.40 -63.96
C GLY A 2 18.54 57.05 -62.53
N ARG A 3 19.46 57.82 -61.93
CA ARG A 3 19.75 57.74 -60.48
C ARG A 3 18.62 58.47 -59.75
N LEU A 4 17.75 57.72 -59.08
CA LEU A 4 16.79 58.25 -58.10
C LEU A 4 17.57 58.78 -56.89
N LEU A 5 17.71 60.10 -56.80
CA LEU A 5 18.25 60.79 -55.64
C LEU A 5 17.15 60.88 -54.58
N LEU A 6 17.13 59.92 -53.66
CA LEU A 6 16.23 59.93 -52.51
C LEU A 6 16.59 61.10 -51.58
N SER A 7 15.58 61.89 -51.21
CA SER A 7 15.77 62.95 -50.22
C SER A 7 16.00 62.37 -48.82
N SER A 8 16.77 63.06 -47.98
CA SER A 8 17.10 62.59 -46.61
C SER A 8 15.85 62.29 -45.77
N SER A 9 14.74 63.02 -45.98
CA SER A 9 13.46 62.76 -45.32
C SER A 9 12.80 61.45 -45.78
N GLN A 10 12.87 61.10 -47.06
CA GLN A 10 12.35 59.83 -47.58
C GLN A 10 13.11 58.63 -47.00
N VAL A 11 14.44 58.74 -46.84
CA VAL A 11 15.25 57.68 -46.24
C VAL A 11 14.88 57.49 -44.76
N SER A 12 14.66 58.57 -44.01
CA SER A 12 14.28 58.50 -42.60
C SER A 12 12.88 57.89 -42.39
N VAL A 13 11.90 58.21 -43.24
CA VAL A 13 10.55 57.63 -43.19
C VAL A 13 10.58 56.14 -43.54
N ILE A 14 11.34 55.74 -44.56
CA ILE A 14 11.47 54.33 -44.92
C ILE A 14 12.15 53.54 -43.78
N LEU A 15 13.22 54.09 -43.19
CA LEU A 15 13.94 53.42 -42.09
C LEU A 15 13.05 53.24 -40.86
N SER A 16 12.30 54.28 -40.46
CA SER A 16 11.39 54.21 -39.31
C SER A 16 10.22 53.25 -39.54
N ALA A 17 9.63 53.24 -40.74
CA ALA A 17 8.59 52.27 -41.10
C ALA A 17 9.10 50.82 -41.05
N LEU A 18 10.33 50.59 -41.49
CA LEU A 18 10.96 49.26 -41.50
C LEU A 18 11.24 48.76 -40.07
N ILE A 19 11.65 49.66 -39.16
CA ILE A 19 11.85 49.35 -37.74
C ILE A 19 10.52 49.01 -37.06
N VAL A 20 9.46 49.81 -37.27
CA VAL A 20 8.15 49.51 -36.68
C VAL A 20 7.60 48.19 -37.22
N PHE A 21 7.75 47.92 -38.52
CA PHE A 21 7.35 46.66 -39.12
C PHE A 21 8.12 45.46 -38.54
N SER A 22 9.44 45.57 -38.35
CA SER A 22 10.23 44.46 -37.81
C SER A 22 9.87 44.13 -36.36
N PHE A 23 9.65 45.14 -35.51
CA PHE A 23 9.24 44.91 -34.11
C PHE A 23 7.82 44.36 -33.99
N THR A 24 6.87 44.84 -34.79
CA THR A 24 5.51 44.30 -34.81
C THR A 24 5.48 42.86 -35.32
N PHE A 25 6.29 42.53 -36.33
CA PHE A 25 6.42 41.17 -36.84
C PHE A 25 7.07 40.22 -35.80
N ALA A 26 8.07 40.68 -35.06
CA ALA A 26 8.70 39.91 -33.99
C ALA A 26 7.74 39.60 -32.84
N LEU A 27 6.93 40.59 -32.43
CA LEU A 27 5.88 40.39 -31.41
C LEU A 27 4.82 39.40 -31.88
N PHE A 28 4.42 39.47 -33.16
CA PHE A 28 3.48 38.53 -33.76
C PHE A 28 4.02 37.09 -33.76
N LEU A 29 5.28 36.89 -34.18
CA LEU A 29 5.93 35.58 -34.16
C LEU A 29 6.08 35.02 -32.74
N SER A 30 6.39 35.86 -31.76
CA SER A 30 6.47 35.45 -30.35
C SER A 30 5.12 34.93 -29.84
N GLY A 31 4.03 35.67 -30.12
CA GLY A 31 2.66 35.24 -29.77
C GLY A 31 2.26 33.96 -30.48
N TYR A 32 2.59 33.83 -31.77
CA TYR A 32 2.27 32.64 -32.59
C TYR A 32 2.95 31.37 -32.05
N VAL A 33 4.24 31.43 -31.70
CA VAL A 33 4.97 30.28 -31.16
C VAL A 33 4.43 29.86 -29.79
N LEU A 34 4.04 30.83 -28.95
CA LEU A 34 3.46 30.54 -27.63
C LEU A 34 2.11 29.84 -27.77
N GLN A 35 1.25 30.30 -28.69
CA GLN A 35 -0.06 29.70 -28.96
C GLN A 35 0.07 28.28 -29.52
N GLN A 36 1.01 28.04 -30.44
CA GLN A 36 1.31 26.71 -30.98
C GLN A 36 1.73 25.72 -29.88
N ARG A 37 2.61 26.14 -28.96
CA ARG A 37 3.03 25.30 -27.82
C ARG A 37 1.86 24.97 -26.90
N TYR A 38 0.98 25.93 -26.63
CA TYR A 38 -0.16 25.74 -25.76
C TYR A 38 -1.18 24.75 -26.34
N VAL A 39 -1.49 24.86 -27.64
CA VAL A 39 -2.39 23.92 -28.33
C VAL A 39 -1.80 22.51 -28.36
N HIS A 40 -0.50 22.37 -28.63
CA HIS A 40 0.15 21.06 -28.64
C HIS A 40 0.11 20.38 -27.26
N ASN A 41 0.34 21.15 -26.19
CA ASN A 41 0.27 20.64 -24.82
C ASN A 41 -1.16 20.23 -24.43
N LEU A 42 -2.19 21.00 -24.82
CA LEU A 42 -3.58 20.65 -24.59
C LEU A 42 -4.00 19.40 -25.38
N GLN A 43 -3.57 19.29 -26.64
CA GLN A 43 -3.82 18.09 -27.44
C GLN A 43 -3.12 16.86 -26.84
N ALA A 44 -1.92 17.01 -26.28
CA ALA A 44 -1.24 15.94 -25.57
C ALA A 44 -1.96 15.52 -24.28
N ALA A 45 -2.60 16.46 -23.57
CA ALA A 45 -3.37 16.19 -22.36
C ALA A 45 -4.75 15.56 -22.65
N ILE A 46 -5.39 15.89 -23.78
CA ILE A 46 -6.73 15.41 -24.14
C ILE A 46 -6.70 14.08 -24.90
N LYS A 47 -5.56 13.66 -25.44
CA LYS A 47 -5.47 12.41 -26.21
C LYS A 47 -5.87 11.21 -25.32
N PRO A 48 -6.97 10.50 -25.62
CA PRO A 48 -7.44 9.41 -24.79
C PRO A 48 -6.37 8.32 -24.77
N ARG A 49 -5.85 8.00 -23.58
CA ARG A 49 -4.97 6.85 -23.40
C ARG A 49 -5.84 5.61 -23.52
N LEU A 50 -5.82 4.97 -24.69
CA LEU A 50 -6.42 3.65 -24.85
C LEU A 50 -5.78 2.71 -23.81
N PRO A 51 -6.58 1.90 -23.09
CA PRO A 51 -6.03 0.89 -22.20
C PRO A 51 -5.08 0.00 -23.02
N LYS A 52 -3.90 -0.25 -22.45
CA LYS A 52 -2.94 -1.21 -23.01
C LYS A 52 -3.69 -2.52 -23.21
N PRO A 53 -3.65 -3.15 -24.40
CA PRO A 53 -4.28 -4.46 -24.58
C PRO A 53 -3.75 -5.40 -23.51
N LEU A 54 -4.68 -6.13 -22.87
CA LEU A 54 -4.36 -7.11 -21.85
C LEU A 54 -3.24 -8.01 -22.39
N LEU A 55 -2.15 -8.10 -21.65
CA LEU A 55 -1.08 -9.03 -21.97
C LEU A 55 -1.71 -10.42 -22.13
N PRO A 56 -1.32 -11.20 -23.15
CA PRO A 56 -1.79 -12.57 -23.29
C PRO A 56 -1.54 -13.30 -21.96
N GLU A 57 -2.53 -14.09 -21.51
CA GLU A 57 -2.40 -14.91 -20.31
C GLU A 57 -1.07 -15.65 -20.37
N LYS A 58 -0.20 -15.39 -19.37
CA LYS A 58 1.06 -16.11 -19.25
C LYS A 58 0.72 -17.60 -19.27
N PRO A 59 1.33 -18.42 -20.17
CA PRO A 59 1.11 -19.86 -20.17
C PRO A 59 1.28 -20.37 -18.75
N LEU A 60 0.32 -21.16 -18.27
CA LEU A 60 0.41 -21.80 -16.96
C LEU A 60 1.72 -22.60 -16.93
N GLU A 61 2.72 -22.05 -16.23
CA GLU A 61 3.94 -22.79 -15.96
C GLU A 61 3.53 -24.04 -15.17
N PRO A 62 4.08 -25.22 -15.50
CA PRO A 62 3.83 -26.41 -14.70
C PRO A 62 4.15 -26.09 -13.24
N PRO A 63 3.38 -26.63 -12.27
CA PRO A 63 3.65 -26.39 -10.86
C PRO A 63 5.11 -26.76 -10.58
N LYS A 64 5.94 -25.74 -10.35
CA LYS A 64 7.29 -25.95 -9.85
C LYS A 64 7.11 -26.49 -8.44
N LEU A 65 7.68 -27.66 -8.18
CA LEU A 65 7.80 -28.16 -6.82
C LEU A 65 8.57 -27.07 -6.07
N ASP A 66 7.89 -26.32 -5.19
CA ASP A 66 8.55 -25.28 -4.41
C ASP A 66 9.75 -25.93 -3.72
N VAL A 67 10.95 -25.42 -3.99
CA VAL A 67 12.19 -25.95 -3.41
C VAL A 67 12.16 -25.85 -1.88
N LYS A 68 11.33 -24.95 -1.33
CA LYS A 68 10.97 -24.85 0.09
C LYS A 68 10.42 -26.17 0.67
N TRP A 69 9.89 -27.07 -0.16
CA TRP A 69 9.31 -28.36 0.23
C TRP A 69 10.14 -29.57 -0.22
N ALA A 70 11.26 -29.35 -0.92
CA ALA A 70 12.16 -30.44 -1.29
C ALA A 70 12.89 -30.94 -0.03
N ARG A 71 12.31 -31.96 0.62
CA ARG A 71 12.97 -32.63 1.75
C ARG A 71 14.26 -33.30 1.24
N PRO A 72 15.42 -33.11 1.90
CA PRO A 72 16.56 -33.99 1.65
C PRO A 72 16.13 -35.43 2.01
N MET A 73 16.25 -36.36 1.06
CA MET A 73 16.05 -37.77 1.33
C MET A 73 17.02 -38.22 2.44
N GLY A 74 16.51 -38.46 3.65
CA GLY A 74 17.29 -39.10 4.72
C GLY A 74 17.12 -38.55 6.13
N SER A 75 16.55 -37.37 6.34
CA SER A 75 16.23 -36.89 7.70
C SER A 75 14.80 -37.29 8.07
N ARG A 76 14.68 -38.11 9.12
CA ARG A 76 13.42 -38.43 9.79
C ARG A 76 13.25 -37.46 10.95
N PRO A 77 12.43 -36.40 10.85
CA PRO A 77 12.04 -35.64 12.04
C PRO A 77 11.08 -36.49 12.87
N GLU A 78 11.00 -36.20 14.17
CA GLU A 78 10.09 -36.86 15.10
C GLU A 78 8.66 -36.81 14.56
N LEU A 79 8.12 -38.00 14.28
CA LEU A 79 6.76 -38.22 13.81
C LEU A 79 5.81 -38.00 14.99
N ASP A 80 5.16 -36.84 15.10
CA ASP A 80 3.77 -36.81 15.57
C ASP A 80 3.02 -35.51 15.20
N GLU A 81 3.64 -34.33 15.32
CA GLU A 81 2.91 -33.07 15.13
C GLU A 81 2.70 -32.69 13.64
N THR A 82 3.72 -32.87 12.79
CA THR A 82 3.67 -32.41 11.39
C THR A 82 2.68 -33.19 10.51
N TYR A 83 2.46 -34.48 10.79
CA TYR A 83 1.53 -35.29 9.99
C TYR A 83 0.07 -35.01 10.36
N GLN A 84 -0.21 -34.79 11.65
CA GLN A 84 -1.51 -34.32 12.12
C GLN A 84 -1.83 -32.93 11.55
N GLN A 85 -0.86 -32.01 11.57
CA GLN A 85 -1.01 -30.68 10.95
C GLN A 85 -1.30 -30.77 9.43
N TYR A 86 -0.68 -31.71 8.71
CA TYR A 86 -0.93 -31.91 7.28
C TYR A 86 -2.34 -32.45 7.01
N MET A 87 -2.80 -33.43 7.80
CA MET A 87 -4.17 -33.98 7.69
C MET A 87 -5.23 -32.94 8.05
N VAL A 88 -4.99 -32.14 9.09
CA VAL A 88 -5.83 -31.01 9.50
C VAL A 88 -5.87 -29.93 8.42
N GLY A 89 -4.76 -29.66 7.73
CA GLY A 89 -4.73 -28.73 6.60
C GLY A 89 -5.62 -29.16 5.42
N GLN A 90 -5.76 -30.48 5.18
CA GLN A 90 -6.64 -31.00 4.11
C GLN A 90 -8.13 -30.99 4.48
N THR A 91 -8.46 -30.97 5.77
CA THR A 91 -9.84 -30.87 6.29
C THR A 91 -10.17 -29.47 6.81
N MET A 92 -9.30 -28.49 6.55
CA MET A 92 -9.42 -27.13 7.08
C MET A 92 -10.56 -26.35 6.41
N ASP A 93 -11.41 -25.74 7.23
CA ASP A 93 -12.47 -24.87 6.75
C ASP A 93 -11.93 -23.44 6.50
N TRP A 94 -11.54 -23.18 5.25
CA TRP A 94 -11.08 -21.86 4.80
C TRP A 94 -12.13 -20.76 4.91
N SER A 95 -13.41 -21.09 5.12
CA SER A 95 -14.45 -20.07 5.30
C SER A 95 -14.30 -19.29 6.61
N ARG A 96 -13.66 -19.90 7.62
CA ARG A 96 -13.38 -19.31 8.93
C ARG A 96 -11.99 -18.66 9.02
N LEU A 97 -11.22 -18.64 7.93
CA LEU A 97 -9.90 -18.03 7.85
C LEU A 97 -9.97 -16.78 6.96
N GLY A 98 -9.22 -15.74 7.29
CA GLY A 98 -9.25 -14.53 6.45
C GLY A 98 -8.11 -13.56 6.58
N TYR A 99 -8.01 -12.69 5.58
CA TYR A 99 -7.19 -11.50 5.56
C TYR A 99 -8.05 -10.29 5.84
N VAL A 100 -7.63 -9.47 6.78
CA VAL A 100 -8.36 -8.27 7.17
C VAL A 100 -7.49 -7.04 6.95
N GLN A 101 -8.08 -6.04 6.29
CA GLN A 101 -7.54 -4.70 6.19
C GLN A 101 -8.47 -3.75 6.94
N VAL A 102 -7.89 -2.91 7.80
CA VAL A 102 -8.61 -1.89 8.57
C VAL A 102 -8.22 -0.55 8.01
N VAL A 103 -9.22 0.20 7.53
CA VAL A 103 -9.05 1.51 6.91
C VAL A 103 -9.72 2.53 7.81
N ARG A 104 -9.01 3.58 8.23
CA ARG A 104 -9.53 4.65 9.09
C ARG A 104 -9.74 5.92 8.28
N GLU A 105 -8.87 6.16 7.31
CA GLU A 105 -8.90 7.32 6.44
C GLU A 105 -9.14 6.94 4.99
N ARG A 106 -9.66 7.89 4.19
CA ARG A 106 -9.97 7.66 2.78
C ARG A 106 -8.72 7.39 1.94
N VAL A 107 -7.56 7.93 2.34
CA VAL A 107 -6.29 7.77 1.63
C VAL A 107 -5.78 6.32 1.66
N GLU A 108 -5.96 5.64 2.79
CA GLU A 108 -5.57 4.24 3.03
C GLU A 108 -6.42 3.24 2.25
N LEU A 109 -7.64 3.63 1.85
CA LEU A 109 -8.62 2.74 1.24
C LEU A 109 -8.09 2.10 -0.04
N CYS A 110 -7.42 2.87 -0.89
CA CYS A 110 -6.89 2.32 -2.13
C CYS A 110 -5.80 1.27 -1.85
N SER A 111 -4.87 1.55 -0.94
CA SER A 111 -3.80 0.64 -0.56
C SER A 111 -4.34 -0.67 0.03
N ALA A 112 -5.37 -0.59 0.87
CA ALA A 112 -6.07 -1.77 1.38
C ALA A 112 -6.74 -2.58 0.26
N VAL A 113 -7.42 -1.92 -0.69
CA VAL A 113 -8.06 -2.59 -1.83
C VAL A 113 -7.02 -3.23 -2.76
N MET A 114 -5.87 -2.59 -2.96
CA MET A 114 -4.74 -3.14 -3.74
C MET A 114 -4.25 -4.45 -3.13
N MET A 115 -3.99 -4.48 -1.82
CA MET A 115 -3.54 -5.69 -1.14
C MET A 115 -4.57 -6.84 -1.25
N LEU A 116 -5.86 -6.54 -1.07
CA LEU A 116 -6.93 -7.53 -1.22
C LEU A 116 -7.12 -7.98 -2.68
N ALA A 117 -6.80 -7.12 -3.64
CA ALA A 117 -6.76 -7.44 -5.06
C ALA A 117 -5.56 -8.34 -5.42
N ASP A 118 -4.41 -8.15 -4.80
CA ASP A 118 -3.26 -9.05 -4.96
C ASP A 118 -3.57 -10.45 -4.42
N LEU A 119 -4.16 -10.54 -3.22
CA LEU A 119 -4.65 -11.82 -2.68
C LEU A 119 -5.67 -12.50 -3.60
N HIS A 120 -6.54 -11.71 -4.27
CA HIS A 120 -7.44 -12.23 -5.29
C HIS A 120 -6.68 -12.80 -6.50
N ARG A 121 -5.73 -12.02 -7.02
CA ARG A 121 -4.92 -12.37 -8.20
C ARG A 121 -4.12 -13.65 -7.97
N MET A 122 -3.57 -13.80 -6.75
CA MET A 122 -2.81 -14.98 -6.32
C MET A 122 -3.69 -16.18 -5.95
N ARG A 123 -5.03 -16.04 -6.02
CA ARG A 123 -6.01 -17.10 -5.75
C ARG A 123 -5.90 -17.71 -4.35
N SER A 124 -5.60 -16.87 -3.35
CA SER A 124 -5.66 -17.32 -1.97
C SER A 124 -7.08 -17.83 -1.63
N PRO A 125 -7.19 -19.00 -0.95
CA PRO A 125 -8.47 -19.60 -0.59
C PRO A 125 -9.18 -18.89 0.58
N ALA A 126 -8.45 -18.13 1.40
CA ALA A 126 -9.01 -17.49 2.58
C ALA A 126 -9.93 -16.30 2.23
N ARG A 127 -10.81 -15.95 3.17
CA ARG A 127 -11.72 -14.82 3.01
C ARG A 127 -10.94 -13.50 3.01
N ARG A 128 -11.40 -12.53 2.23
CA ARG A 128 -10.82 -11.18 2.18
C ARG A 128 -11.82 -10.22 2.81
N ILE A 129 -11.37 -9.45 3.78
CA ILE A 129 -12.21 -8.63 4.65
C ILE A 129 -11.66 -7.21 4.63
N LEU A 130 -12.55 -6.24 4.49
CA LEU A 130 -12.22 -4.83 4.57
C LEU A 130 -13.12 -4.18 5.62
N MET A 131 -12.50 -3.70 6.69
CA MET A 131 -13.15 -2.92 7.73
C MET A 131 -13.03 -1.43 7.43
N PHE A 132 -14.14 -0.71 7.51
CA PHE A 132 -14.19 0.72 7.16
C PHE A 132 -15.23 1.47 8.02
N PRO A 133 -15.10 2.79 8.24
CA PRO A 133 -16.01 3.55 9.07
C PRO A 133 -17.46 3.47 8.58
N ARG A 134 -18.38 3.13 9.48
CA ARG A 134 -19.82 3.09 9.18
C ARG A 134 -20.35 4.45 8.69
N LEU A 135 -19.75 5.56 9.14
CA LEU A 135 -20.09 6.92 8.73
C LEU A 135 -20.11 7.07 7.20
N TRP A 136 -19.21 6.40 6.47
CA TRP A 136 -19.13 6.49 5.01
C TRP A 136 -20.38 5.95 4.30
N LEU A 137 -21.20 5.14 4.99
CA LEU A 137 -22.49 4.66 4.48
C LEU A 137 -23.62 5.67 4.70
N ALA A 138 -23.53 6.51 5.73
CA ALA A 138 -24.58 7.45 6.14
C ALA A 138 -24.55 8.77 5.37
N GLU A 139 -23.53 8.99 4.53
CA GLU A 139 -23.40 10.20 3.72
C GLU A 139 -24.54 10.31 2.70
N ALA A 140 -25.28 11.43 2.78
CA ALA A 140 -26.49 11.69 2.00
C ALA A 140 -26.22 11.69 0.48
N GLU A 141 -27.28 11.52 -0.33
CA GLU A 141 -27.20 11.60 -1.80
C GLU A 141 -26.54 12.90 -2.31
N GLU A 142 -26.67 14.01 -1.56
CA GLU A 142 -26.01 15.27 -1.88
C GLU A 142 -24.49 15.23 -1.65
N THR A 143 -24.04 14.54 -0.60
CA THR A 143 -22.63 14.31 -0.27
C THR A 143 -21.95 13.38 -1.28
N LYS A 144 -22.71 12.54 -2.01
CA LYS A 144 -22.17 11.75 -3.12
C LYS A 144 -21.67 12.60 -4.30
N LYS A 145 -21.98 13.90 -4.33
CA LYS A 145 -21.41 14.83 -5.33
C LYS A 145 -19.97 15.23 -5.01
N ASP A 146 -19.51 15.02 -3.77
CA ASP A 146 -18.09 15.21 -3.44
C ASP A 146 -17.23 14.16 -4.16
N PRO A 147 -16.18 14.57 -4.92
CA PRO A 147 -15.31 13.65 -5.64
C PRO A 147 -14.67 12.56 -4.76
N GLN A 148 -14.34 12.88 -3.50
CA GLN A 148 -13.74 11.89 -2.60
C GLN A 148 -14.76 10.83 -2.21
N THR A 149 -15.98 11.24 -1.88
CA THR A 149 -17.08 10.34 -1.52
C THR A 149 -17.46 9.41 -2.68
N ALA A 150 -17.57 9.97 -3.90
CA ALA A 150 -17.80 9.17 -5.10
C ALA A 150 -16.68 8.14 -5.32
N THR A 151 -15.43 8.52 -5.06
CA THR A 151 -14.26 7.64 -5.15
C THR A 151 -14.31 6.52 -4.11
N THR A 152 -14.57 6.84 -2.84
CA THR A 152 -14.73 5.87 -1.75
C THR A 152 -15.78 4.80 -2.10
N TRP A 153 -16.98 5.23 -2.50
CA TRP A 153 -18.06 4.30 -2.90
C TRP A 153 -17.70 3.44 -4.10
N ARG A 154 -17.00 4.02 -5.09
CA ARG A 154 -16.50 3.27 -6.25
C ARG A 154 -15.50 2.20 -5.82
N LEU A 155 -14.55 2.52 -4.94
CA LEU A 155 -13.55 1.59 -4.45
C LEU A 155 -14.17 0.46 -3.62
N LEU A 156 -15.08 0.77 -2.69
CA LEU A 156 -15.81 -0.23 -1.91
C LEU A 156 -16.60 -1.18 -2.82
N ARG A 157 -17.29 -0.65 -3.83
CA ARG A 157 -18.01 -1.46 -4.82
C ARG A 157 -17.07 -2.35 -5.63
N THR A 158 -15.92 -1.82 -6.06
CA THR A 158 -14.90 -2.59 -6.78
C THR A 158 -14.36 -3.72 -5.90
N ALA A 159 -14.02 -3.43 -4.64
CA ALA A 159 -13.56 -4.43 -3.68
C ALA A 159 -14.56 -5.60 -3.54
N ALA A 160 -15.82 -5.28 -3.30
CA ALA A 160 -16.86 -6.30 -3.15
C ALA A 160 -17.14 -7.07 -4.44
N ARG A 161 -17.35 -6.38 -5.57
CA ARG A 161 -17.81 -7.01 -6.82
C ARG A 161 -16.70 -7.67 -7.64
N ARG A 162 -15.54 -7.04 -7.72
CA ARG A 162 -14.43 -7.51 -8.56
C ARG A 162 -13.52 -8.47 -7.81
N TYR A 163 -13.25 -8.15 -6.54
CA TYR A 163 -12.32 -8.92 -5.73
C TYR A 163 -13.02 -9.78 -4.68
N GLY A 164 -14.35 -9.81 -4.60
CA GLY A 164 -15.07 -10.69 -3.65
C GLY A 164 -14.75 -10.40 -2.19
N VAL A 165 -14.40 -9.14 -1.87
CA VAL A 165 -14.09 -8.69 -0.51
C VAL A 165 -15.39 -8.56 0.31
N THR A 166 -15.34 -9.04 1.55
CA THR A 166 -16.41 -8.85 2.54
C THR A 166 -16.22 -7.49 3.19
N LEU A 167 -17.18 -6.59 2.98
CA LEU A 167 -17.16 -5.24 3.56
C LEU A 167 -17.81 -5.28 4.94
N ILE A 168 -17.08 -4.88 5.98
CA ILE A 168 -17.56 -4.85 7.36
C ILE A 168 -17.49 -3.41 7.88
N PRO A 169 -18.64 -2.74 8.11
CA PRO A 169 -18.62 -1.42 8.70
C PRO A 169 -18.17 -1.51 10.17
N MET A 170 -17.32 -0.59 10.60
CA MET A 170 -16.88 -0.47 11.99
C MET A 170 -17.35 0.84 12.60
N GLU A 171 -17.55 0.81 13.91
CA GLU A 171 -17.87 1.96 14.74
C GLU A 171 -16.63 2.34 15.58
N PRO A 172 -16.56 3.56 16.13
CA PRO A 172 -15.52 3.90 17.09
C PRO A 172 -15.44 2.89 18.24
N ILE A 173 -14.23 2.61 18.72
CA ILE A 173 -14.04 1.62 19.79
C ILE A 173 -14.62 2.10 21.13
N VAL A 174 -14.51 3.40 21.41
CA VAL A 174 -15.10 4.06 22.58
C VAL A 174 -16.46 4.64 22.22
N ASP A 175 -17.47 4.32 23.03
CA ASP A 175 -18.84 4.80 22.81
C ASP A 175 -18.91 6.32 22.95
N GLY A 176 -19.46 6.99 21.93
CA GLY A 176 -19.57 8.46 21.91
C GLY A 176 -18.33 9.22 21.46
N ALA A 177 -17.27 8.52 21.03
CA ALA A 177 -16.10 9.16 20.41
C ALA A 177 -16.45 9.86 19.09
N ASP A 178 -15.61 10.82 18.68
CA ASP A 178 -15.82 11.56 17.44
C ASP A 178 -15.66 10.63 16.22
N VAL A 179 -16.76 10.41 15.51
CA VAL A 179 -16.84 9.55 14.33
C VAL A 179 -16.02 10.05 13.13
N ASN A 180 -15.64 11.34 13.13
CA ASN A 180 -14.86 11.96 12.05
C ASN A 180 -13.35 11.79 12.25
N LEU A 181 -12.90 11.46 13.47
CA LEU A 181 -11.50 11.34 13.80
C LEU A 181 -11.00 9.92 13.54
N ALA A 182 -9.90 9.78 12.80
CA ALA A 182 -9.32 8.48 12.46
C ALA A 182 -8.87 7.69 13.70
N SER A 183 -8.36 8.35 14.73
CA SER A 183 -7.89 7.72 15.98
C SER A 183 -9.01 7.12 16.84
N SER A 184 -10.27 7.47 16.57
CA SER A 184 -11.44 6.86 17.20
C SER A 184 -11.65 5.40 16.76
N TYR A 185 -11.12 5.02 15.60
CA TYR A 185 -11.17 3.67 15.07
C TYR A 185 -9.87 2.92 15.43
N SER A 186 -10.00 1.73 16.01
CA SER A 186 -8.86 0.96 16.53
C SER A 186 -8.76 -0.41 15.87
N LEU A 187 -7.54 -0.96 15.79
CA LEU A 187 -7.30 -2.37 15.44
C LEU A 187 -7.94 -3.35 16.45
N ALA A 188 -8.34 -2.90 17.65
CA ALA A 188 -9.16 -3.72 18.54
C ALA A 188 -10.46 -4.22 17.87
N SER A 189 -10.98 -3.49 16.86
CA SER A 189 -12.16 -3.88 16.08
C SER A 189 -11.99 -5.24 15.39
N LEU A 190 -10.76 -5.71 15.17
CA LEU A 190 -10.49 -7.05 14.62
C LEU A 190 -11.13 -8.17 15.44
N TYR A 191 -11.25 -8.00 16.77
CA TYR A 191 -11.84 -9.01 17.65
C TYR A 191 -13.38 -9.07 17.56
N SER A 192 -14.02 -8.13 16.87
CA SER A 192 -15.46 -8.22 16.57
C SER A 192 -15.79 -9.26 15.50
N LEU A 193 -14.78 -9.78 14.78
CA LEU A 193 -14.91 -10.73 13.68
C LEU A 193 -15.10 -12.19 14.17
N VAL A 194 -16.03 -12.41 15.10
CA VAL A 194 -16.22 -13.69 15.80
C VAL A 194 -16.62 -14.88 14.91
N ASP A 195 -17.05 -14.60 13.68
CA ASP A 195 -17.34 -15.64 12.67
C ASP A 195 -16.05 -16.33 12.16
N PHE A 196 -14.90 -15.68 12.36
CA PHE A 196 -13.60 -16.17 11.92
C PHE A 196 -12.84 -16.80 13.08
N GLU A 197 -12.13 -17.89 12.79
CA GLU A 197 -11.23 -18.54 13.73
C GLU A 197 -9.86 -17.87 13.74
N ARG A 198 -9.32 -17.51 12.57
CA ARG A 198 -8.01 -16.86 12.46
C ARG A 198 -8.05 -15.82 11.36
N VAL A 199 -7.59 -14.62 11.70
CA VAL A 199 -7.46 -13.52 10.75
C VAL A 199 -6.04 -12.94 10.76
N ILE A 200 -5.48 -12.72 9.58
CA ILE A 200 -4.22 -12.01 9.41
C ILE A 200 -4.50 -10.54 9.10
N TYR A 201 -3.98 -9.67 9.94
CA TYR A 201 -3.84 -8.25 9.68
C TYR A 201 -2.39 -7.95 9.27
N LEU A 202 -2.24 -7.24 8.16
CA LEU A 202 -0.97 -6.72 7.67
C LEU A 202 -1.11 -5.21 7.54
N GLN A 203 -0.16 -4.48 8.11
CA GLN A 203 -0.14 -3.04 8.04
C GLN A 203 0.30 -2.59 6.65
N GLY A 204 -0.61 -1.96 5.91
CA GLY A 204 -0.30 -1.26 4.67
C GLY A 204 0.30 0.14 4.92
N PRO A 205 0.71 0.85 3.87
CA PRO A 205 0.76 0.40 2.47
C PRO A 205 1.96 -0.53 2.19
N GLY A 206 1.80 -1.46 1.24
CA GLY A 206 2.84 -2.43 0.89
C GLY A 206 2.55 -3.18 -0.40
N VAL A 207 3.51 -4.02 -0.80
CA VAL A 207 3.43 -4.89 -1.99
C VAL A 207 3.47 -6.35 -1.54
N LEU A 208 2.49 -7.14 -1.98
CA LEU A 208 2.46 -8.58 -1.76
C LEU A 208 3.16 -9.28 -2.92
N LEU A 209 4.23 -10.02 -2.63
CA LEU A 209 5.02 -10.77 -3.61
C LEU A 209 4.53 -12.22 -3.74
N ASP A 210 4.23 -12.85 -2.59
CA ASP A 210 3.73 -14.21 -2.52
C ASP A 210 2.63 -14.31 -1.44
N ALA A 211 1.53 -15.00 -1.73
CA ALA A 211 0.46 -15.27 -0.76
C ALA A 211 0.62 -16.65 -0.08
N SER A 212 1.44 -17.54 -0.62
CA SER A 212 1.52 -18.95 -0.19
C SER A 212 1.98 -19.09 1.27
N ALA A 213 2.91 -18.24 1.70
CA ALA A 213 3.40 -18.22 3.08
C ALA A 213 2.33 -17.71 4.05
N LEU A 214 1.53 -16.71 3.64
CA LEU A 214 0.42 -16.23 4.45
C LEU A 214 -0.72 -17.24 4.54
N ASP A 215 -1.02 -17.95 3.45
CA ASP A 215 -2.03 -19.01 3.45
C ASP A 215 -1.58 -20.17 4.34
N SER A 216 -0.30 -20.51 4.30
CA SER A 216 0.31 -21.48 5.22
C SER A 216 0.24 -21.01 6.66
N LEU A 217 0.47 -19.72 6.93
CA LEU A 217 0.33 -19.14 8.25
C LEU A 217 -1.12 -19.25 8.74
N LEU A 218 -2.11 -18.98 7.88
CA LEU A 218 -3.53 -19.17 8.21
C LEU A 218 -3.93 -20.64 8.36
N ALA A 219 -3.29 -21.57 7.68
CA ALA A 219 -3.65 -22.98 7.77
C ALA A 219 -3.04 -23.65 9.00
N PHE A 220 -1.74 -23.47 9.23
CA PHE A 220 -0.96 -24.33 10.13
C PHE A 220 -0.59 -23.71 11.48
N SER A 221 -0.84 -22.41 11.67
CA SER A 221 -0.64 -21.75 12.97
C SER A 221 -1.59 -22.27 14.05
N LYS A 222 -1.16 -22.19 15.31
CA LYS A 222 -2.06 -22.39 16.45
C LYS A 222 -3.01 -21.21 16.56
N SER A 223 -4.24 -21.49 16.98
CA SER A 223 -5.25 -20.46 17.23
C SER A 223 -4.99 -19.84 18.59
N GLU A 224 -4.23 -18.76 18.60
CA GLU A 224 -3.90 -17.97 19.80
C GLU A 224 -4.64 -16.63 19.78
N PRO A 225 -4.96 -16.02 20.95
CA PRO A 225 -5.61 -14.72 21.02
C PRO A 225 -4.90 -13.65 20.17
N LEU A 226 -3.57 -13.63 20.25
CA LEU A 226 -2.70 -12.79 19.44
C LEU A 226 -1.37 -13.51 19.20
N ALA A 227 -0.95 -13.54 17.93
CA ALA A 227 0.43 -13.78 17.56
C ALA A 227 0.88 -12.62 16.66
N ALA A 228 1.93 -11.90 17.04
CA ALA A 228 2.42 -10.72 16.32
C ALA A 228 3.93 -10.79 16.07
N VAL A 229 4.41 -9.99 15.11
CA VAL A 229 5.85 -9.81 14.90
C VAL A 229 6.47 -8.97 16.02
N ALA A 230 7.76 -9.20 16.28
CA ALA A 230 8.51 -8.40 17.23
C ALA A 230 8.74 -6.98 16.70
N ALA A 231 8.62 -5.97 17.56
CA ALA A 231 8.94 -4.59 17.20
C ALA A 231 10.46 -4.34 17.18
N THR A 232 11.22 -5.10 17.98
CA THR A 232 12.67 -4.95 18.14
C THR A 232 13.37 -6.28 17.94
N ALA A 233 14.65 -6.23 17.55
CA ALA A 233 15.50 -7.42 17.42
C ALA A 233 15.65 -8.18 18.75
N GLU A 234 15.49 -7.51 19.90
CA GLU A 234 15.51 -8.12 21.22
C GLU A 234 14.25 -8.94 21.54
N ARG A 235 13.20 -8.87 20.71
CA ARG A 235 11.95 -9.62 20.86
C ARG A 235 11.27 -9.44 22.22
N LYS A 236 11.37 -8.24 22.81
CA LYS A 236 10.74 -7.91 24.09
C LYS A 236 9.37 -7.28 23.94
N THR A 237 9.10 -6.68 22.79
CA THR A 237 7.88 -5.91 22.51
C THR A 237 7.26 -6.40 21.20
N LEU A 238 5.93 -6.41 21.16
CA LEU A 238 5.16 -6.72 19.97
C LEU A 238 4.95 -5.48 19.11
N SER A 239 4.84 -5.68 17.80
CA SER A 239 4.48 -4.67 16.81
C SER A 239 3.12 -4.98 16.19
N THR A 240 2.39 -3.94 15.79
CA THR A 240 1.12 -4.07 15.08
C THR A 240 1.29 -4.21 13.56
N SER A 241 2.52 -4.37 13.05
CA SER A 241 2.81 -4.45 11.62
C SER A 241 2.28 -5.72 10.94
N LEU A 242 2.33 -6.86 11.64
CA LEU A 242 1.76 -8.15 11.21
C LEU A 242 1.20 -8.84 12.45
N MET A 243 -0.09 -9.14 12.43
CA MET A 243 -0.80 -9.82 13.50
C MET A 243 -1.63 -10.96 12.93
N LEU A 244 -1.56 -12.12 13.58
CA LEU A 244 -2.48 -13.21 13.47
C LEU A 244 -3.34 -13.20 14.72
N VAL A 245 -4.65 -13.04 14.54
CA VAL A 245 -5.60 -12.83 15.64
C VAL A 245 -6.62 -13.95 15.64
N HIS A 246 -6.98 -14.44 16.82
CA HIS A 246 -8.19 -15.22 17.06
C HIS A 246 -9.27 -14.29 17.62
N PRO A 247 -10.25 -13.85 16.78
CA PRO A 247 -11.30 -12.94 17.24
C PRO A 247 -12.16 -13.58 18.33
N SER A 248 -12.38 -12.86 19.42
CA SER A 248 -13.25 -13.30 20.51
C SER A 248 -13.93 -12.12 21.17
N GLN A 249 -15.18 -12.32 21.59
CA GLN A 249 -15.96 -11.28 22.28
C GLN A 249 -15.32 -10.85 23.61
N GLU A 250 -14.66 -11.79 24.30
CA GLU A 250 -13.95 -11.53 25.56
C GLU A 250 -12.78 -10.57 25.35
N SER A 251 -11.89 -10.88 24.39
CA SER A 251 -10.76 -10.02 24.05
C SER A 251 -11.21 -8.66 23.51
N PHE A 252 -12.30 -8.63 22.72
CA PHE A 252 -12.88 -7.37 22.24
C PHE A 252 -13.35 -6.48 23.39
N THR A 253 -14.06 -7.05 24.37
CA THR A 253 -14.57 -6.32 25.53
C THR A 253 -13.42 -5.80 26.39
N LYS A 254 -12.41 -6.64 26.65
CA LYS A 254 -11.21 -6.25 27.40
C LYS A 254 -10.46 -5.09 26.74
N LEU A 255 -10.23 -5.16 25.43
CA LEU A 255 -9.56 -4.08 24.69
C LEU A 255 -10.37 -2.79 24.69
N LYS A 256 -11.70 -2.88 24.57
CA LYS A 256 -12.61 -1.74 24.64
C LYS A 256 -12.55 -1.07 26.02
N GLU A 257 -12.53 -1.84 27.11
CA GLU A 257 -12.40 -1.33 28.48
C GLU A 257 -11.08 -0.59 28.69
N VAL A 258 -9.94 -1.19 28.33
CA VAL A 258 -8.62 -0.56 28.48
C VAL A 258 -8.53 0.75 27.69
N ARG A 259 -9.07 0.78 26.46
CA ARG A 259 -9.07 1.98 25.61
C ARG A 259 -10.02 3.06 26.12
N ALA A 260 -11.12 2.69 26.78
CA ALA A 260 -12.04 3.63 27.41
C ALA A 260 -11.43 4.26 28.68
N GLU A 261 -10.59 3.53 29.41
CA GLU A 261 -9.89 4.03 30.59
C GLU A 261 -8.73 4.97 30.22
N LYS A 262 -8.00 4.67 29.14
CA LYS A 262 -6.82 5.42 28.71
C LYS A 262 -6.80 5.60 27.20
N GLU A 263 -6.64 6.86 26.78
CA GLU A 263 -6.33 7.19 25.39
C GLU A 263 -4.87 6.81 25.08
N VAL A 264 -4.67 5.57 24.62
CA VAL A 264 -3.37 5.03 24.20
C VAL A 264 -3.37 4.73 22.71
N SER A 265 -2.20 4.57 22.09
CA SER A 265 -2.11 4.06 20.72
C SER A 265 -2.53 2.59 20.63
N ASP A 266 -2.78 2.07 19.42
CA ASP A 266 -3.07 0.64 19.26
C ASP A 266 -1.88 -0.23 19.67
N GLN A 267 -0.65 0.16 19.33
CA GLN A 267 0.56 -0.59 19.72
C GLN A 267 0.66 -0.72 21.25
N GLU A 268 0.48 0.37 21.98
CA GLU A 268 0.48 0.36 23.45
C GLU A 268 -0.71 -0.41 24.03
N LEU A 269 -1.88 -0.33 23.40
CA LEU A 269 -3.07 -1.10 23.80
C LEU A 269 -2.79 -2.61 23.71
N PHE A 270 -2.20 -3.07 22.61
CA PHE A 270 -1.85 -4.47 22.43
C PHE A 270 -0.73 -4.91 23.37
N GLN A 271 0.33 -4.11 23.52
CA GLN A 271 1.45 -4.38 24.43
C GLN A 271 1.02 -4.47 25.91
N SER A 272 0.05 -3.65 26.33
CA SER A 272 -0.47 -3.69 27.69
C SER A 272 -1.47 -4.82 27.93
N THR A 273 -2.17 -5.29 26.89
CA THR A 273 -3.21 -6.32 27.00
C THR A 273 -2.66 -7.73 26.85
N PHE A 274 -1.63 -7.92 26.01
CA PHE A 274 -1.08 -9.21 25.62
C PHE A 274 0.44 -9.28 25.91
N PRO A 275 0.88 -10.17 26.82
CA PRO A 275 2.30 -10.34 27.12
C PRO A 275 3.11 -10.81 25.90
N ALA A 276 4.23 -10.13 25.61
CA ALA A 276 5.06 -10.45 24.44
C ALA A 276 5.58 -11.91 24.38
N PRO A 277 6.04 -12.55 25.47
CA PRO A 277 6.57 -13.92 25.39
C PRO A 277 5.57 -14.93 24.82
N ASP A 278 4.28 -14.76 25.13
CA ASP A 278 3.21 -15.67 24.72
C ASP A 278 2.57 -15.25 23.40
N SER A 279 2.68 -13.96 23.03
CA SER A 279 2.02 -13.38 21.85
C SER A 279 2.96 -13.07 20.70
N LEU A 280 4.24 -13.41 20.80
CA LEU A 280 5.18 -13.29 19.69
C LEU A 280 5.11 -14.53 18.80
N MET A 281 5.00 -14.30 17.49
CA MET A 281 5.16 -15.35 16.49
C MET A 281 6.53 -16.00 16.66
N ALA A 282 6.57 -17.33 16.83
CA ALA A 282 7.83 -18.07 16.90
C ALA A 282 8.75 -17.70 15.72
N GLU A 283 10.06 -17.68 15.94
CA GLU A 283 11.02 -17.56 14.84
C GLU A 283 10.77 -18.71 13.87
N TRP A 284 10.16 -18.38 12.73
CA TRP A 284 9.72 -19.40 11.79
C TRP A 284 10.92 -20.09 11.15
N SER A 285 10.68 -21.33 10.74
CA SER A 285 11.67 -22.13 10.02
C SER A 285 12.27 -21.33 8.86
N PRO A 286 13.59 -21.41 8.61
CA PRO A 286 14.25 -20.82 7.45
C PRO A 286 13.57 -21.16 6.11
N ALA A 287 12.76 -22.22 6.07
CA ALA A 287 11.98 -22.63 4.90
C ALA A 287 10.86 -21.66 4.48
N MET A 288 10.32 -20.82 5.38
CA MET A 288 9.25 -19.86 5.04
C MET A 288 9.77 -18.51 4.52
N GLY A 289 11.06 -18.21 4.71
CA GLY A 289 11.64 -16.92 4.30
C GLY A 289 11.12 -15.73 5.11
N ASN A 290 11.24 -14.53 4.54
CA ASN A 290 10.82 -13.27 5.15
C ASN A 290 9.32 -13.04 4.90
N VAL A 291 8.48 -13.41 5.86
CA VAL A 291 7.02 -13.18 5.76
C VAL A 291 6.68 -11.69 5.73
N TYR A 292 7.43 -10.89 6.49
CA TYR A 292 7.29 -9.45 6.58
C TYR A 292 8.67 -8.81 6.41
N TYR A 293 8.77 -7.84 5.50
CA TYR A 293 9.98 -7.08 5.23
C TYR A 293 9.64 -5.59 5.08
N GLU A 294 10.54 -4.70 5.48
CA GLU A 294 10.33 -3.25 5.36
C GLU A 294 11.29 -2.66 4.33
N SER A 295 10.77 -1.78 3.46
CA SER A 295 11.58 -1.19 2.37
C SER A 295 12.78 -0.40 2.87
N GLN A 296 12.72 0.21 4.05
CA GLN A 296 13.86 0.88 4.69
C GLN A 296 15.08 -0.04 4.89
N SER A 297 14.88 -1.34 5.15
CA SER A 297 15.97 -2.30 5.34
C SER A 297 16.77 -2.54 4.06
N LEU A 298 16.24 -2.19 2.88
CA LEU A 298 17.00 -2.24 1.62
C LEU A 298 18.11 -1.18 1.56
N ARG A 299 18.08 -0.13 2.40
CA ARG A 299 19.10 0.94 2.40
C ARG A 299 20.43 0.48 2.98
N GLU A 300 20.38 -0.42 3.95
CA GLU A 300 21.54 -1.05 4.59
C GLU A 300 21.46 -2.57 4.36
N PRO A 301 21.60 -3.04 3.10
CA PRO A 301 21.48 -4.45 2.81
C PRO A 301 22.64 -5.22 3.42
N VAL A 302 22.39 -6.49 3.74
CA VAL A 302 23.46 -7.45 4.06
C VAL A 302 24.46 -7.47 2.89
N ASP A 303 25.75 -7.66 3.19
CA ASP A 303 26.87 -7.50 2.23
C ASP A 303 26.70 -8.27 0.89
N GLU A 304 25.86 -9.31 0.85
CA GLU A 304 25.55 -10.11 -0.34
C GLU A 304 24.03 -10.12 -0.68
N PHE A 305 23.41 -8.96 -0.90
CA PHE A 305 22.03 -8.90 -1.38
C PHE A 305 21.87 -9.46 -2.80
N ASN A 306 20.93 -10.39 -2.97
CA ASN A 306 20.59 -11.02 -4.25
C ASN A 306 19.09 -10.89 -4.53
N ILE A 307 18.75 -10.38 -5.71
CA ILE A 307 17.36 -10.12 -6.13
C ILE A 307 16.52 -11.41 -6.17
N THR A 308 17.03 -12.47 -6.79
CA THR A 308 16.28 -13.73 -6.95
C THR A 308 16.00 -14.37 -5.59
N ALA A 309 17.00 -14.38 -4.71
CA ALA A 309 16.84 -14.90 -3.35
C ALA A 309 15.82 -14.07 -2.55
N PHE A 310 15.83 -12.74 -2.74
CA PHE A 310 14.86 -11.85 -2.12
C PHE A 310 13.43 -12.15 -2.59
N ASP A 311 13.20 -12.25 -3.90
CA ASP A 311 11.87 -12.50 -4.46
C ASP A 311 11.32 -13.89 -4.10
N GLU A 312 12.17 -14.91 -4.01
CA GLU A 312 11.75 -16.26 -3.62
C GLU A 312 11.48 -16.39 -2.12
N SER A 313 12.18 -15.61 -1.28
CA SER A 313 12.06 -15.70 0.18
C SER A 313 11.06 -14.71 0.78
N THR A 314 10.76 -13.60 0.10
CA THR A 314 9.97 -12.50 0.69
C THR A 314 8.50 -12.58 0.28
N THR A 315 7.62 -12.51 1.28
CA THR A 315 6.17 -12.65 1.09
C THR A 315 5.50 -11.29 0.93
N PHE A 316 5.70 -10.39 1.89
CA PHE A 316 5.13 -9.04 1.89
C PHE A 316 6.19 -8.00 2.22
N VAL A 317 6.21 -6.92 1.44
CA VAL A 317 7.08 -5.76 1.69
C VAL A 317 6.24 -4.57 2.05
N ARG A 318 6.36 -4.10 3.29
CA ARG A 318 5.79 -2.82 3.71
C ARG A 318 6.64 -1.69 3.15
N LEU A 319 5.99 -0.75 2.48
CA LEU A 319 6.64 0.45 1.97
C LEU A 319 6.64 1.50 3.08
N LEU A 320 7.74 1.52 3.83
CA LEU A 320 7.99 2.43 4.92
C LEU A 320 9.42 2.93 4.81
N ASP A 321 9.56 4.22 4.50
CA ASP A 321 10.83 4.86 4.26
C ASP A 321 10.86 6.20 5.01
N ALA A 322 11.74 6.29 6.01
CA ALA A 322 11.92 7.54 6.75
C ALA A 322 12.25 8.69 5.78
N GLY A 323 11.53 9.80 5.94
CA GLY A 323 11.68 11.01 5.13
C GLY A 323 10.57 11.25 4.10
N ILE A 324 9.61 10.32 3.93
CA ILE A 324 8.42 10.50 3.10
C ILE A 324 7.15 10.12 3.86
N PRO A 325 6.00 10.77 3.57
CA PRO A 325 4.73 10.46 4.24
C PRO A 325 4.20 9.07 3.88
N GLY A 326 4.53 8.56 2.69
CA GLY A 326 4.14 7.22 2.24
C GLY A 326 4.26 7.06 0.72
N PRO A 327 4.13 5.82 0.20
CA PRO A 327 4.19 5.53 -1.24
C PRO A 327 2.97 6.04 -2.02
N GLU A 328 1.93 6.49 -1.32
CA GLU A 328 0.70 7.05 -1.90
C GLU A 328 0.88 8.46 -2.43
N TYR A 329 1.97 9.14 -2.04
CA TYR A 329 2.24 10.53 -2.35
C TYR A 329 3.31 10.68 -3.44
N ASP A 330 3.10 11.62 -4.35
CA ASP A 330 4.09 12.03 -5.33
C ASP A 330 5.13 12.94 -4.67
N ILE A 331 6.38 12.48 -4.69
CA ILE A 331 7.50 13.14 -4.04
C ILE A 331 8.44 13.74 -5.08
N PRO A 332 9.03 14.93 -4.84
CA PRO A 332 10.00 15.51 -5.74
C PRO A 332 11.16 14.54 -6.02
N TYR A 333 11.61 14.51 -7.27
CA TYR A 333 12.68 13.62 -7.71
C TYR A 333 13.95 13.75 -6.84
N SER A 334 14.29 14.96 -6.42
CA SER A 334 15.44 15.24 -5.56
C SER A 334 15.38 14.54 -4.21
N ASP A 335 14.18 14.41 -3.63
CA ASP A 335 14.01 13.76 -2.33
C ASP A 335 13.95 12.24 -2.49
N ARG A 336 13.30 11.75 -3.55
CA ARG A 336 13.29 10.33 -3.90
C ARG A 336 14.70 9.75 -4.08
N VAL A 337 15.60 10.49 -4.73
CA VAL A 337 16.99 10.04 -4.95
C VAL A 337 17.76 9.88 -3.64
N LYS A 338 17.47 10.68 -2.61
CA LYS A 338 18.15 10.58 -1.29
C LYS A 338 17.81 9.29 -0.56
N LEU A 339 16.66 8.69 -0.84
CA LEU A 339 16.16 7.48 -0.17
C LEU A 339 16.66 6.20 -0.82
N ARG A 340 17.24 6.28 -2.02
CA ARG A 340 17.64 5.10 -2.78
C ARG A 340 18.74 4.32 -2.05
N PRO A 341 18.63 2.98 -1.98
CA PRO A 341 19.72 2.13 -1.55
C PRO A 341 21.04 2.40 -2.29
N LYS A 342 22.16 2.24 -1.59
CA LYS A 342 23.51 2.40 -2.21
C LYS A 342 23.92 1.18 -3.04
N ASN A 343 23.41 -0.01 -2.69
CA ASN A 343 23.66 -1.24 -3.43
C ASN A 343 22.77 -1.26 -4.69
N LEU A 344 23.37 -1.51 -5.85
CA LEU A 344 22.67 -1.49 -7.14
C LEU A 344 21.50 -2.49 -7.23
N GLN A 345 21.67 -3.70 -6.71
CA GLN A 345 20.62 -4.72 -6.72
C GLN A 345 19.47 -4.34 -5.77
N ALA A 346 19.80 -3.79 -4.60
CA ALA A 346 18.79 -3.29 -3.67
C ALA A 346 18.07 -2.06 -4.21
N GLU A 347 18.77 -1.17 -4.93
CA GLU A 347 18.17 0.00 -5.59
C GLU A 347 17.17 -0.44 -6.67
N GLU A 348 17.50 -1.48 -7.45
CA GLU A 348 16.62 -2.04 -8.46
C GLU A 348 15.33 -2.60 -7.85
N VAL A 349 15.44 -3.41 -6.79
CA VAL A 349 14.28 -3.95 -6.06
C VAL A 349 13.45 -2.83 -5.44
N TRP A 350 14.09 -1.88 -4.74
CA TRP A 350 13.40 -0.74 -4.13
C TRP A 350 12.63 0.08 -5.17
N SER A 351 13.28 0.39 -6.31
CA SER A 351 12.64 1.15 -7.39
C SER A 351 11.47 0.40 -8.01
N ARG A 352 11.63 -0.92 -8.22
CA ARG A 352 10.56 -1.78 -8.72
C ARG A 352 9.36 -1.80 -7.77
N LEU A 353 9.57 -1.96 -6.46
CA LEU A 353 8.49 -2.00 -5.48
C LEU A 353 7.64 -0.72 -5.47
N TYR A 354 8.27 0.45 -5.54
CA TYR A 354 7.56 1.73 -5.58
C TYR A 354 6.82 1.96 -6.91
N GLU A 355 7.42 1.59 -8.05
CA GLU A 355 6.75 1.70 -9.34
C GLU A 355 5.61 0.68 -9.49
N ASP A 356 5.78 -0.55 -8.99
CA ASP A 356 4.73 -1.58 -8.95
C ASP A 356 3.56 -1.11 -8.09
N PHE A 357 3.82 -0.52 -6.91
CA PHE A 357 2.78 0.09 -6.08
C PHE A 357 2.03 1.20 -6.82
N ARG A 358 2.76 2.11 -7.48
CA ARG A 358 2.17 3.20 -8.26
C ARG A 358 1.32 2.67 -9.43
N GLN A 359 1.81 1.66 -10.15
CA GLN A 359 1.08 1.04 -11.25
C GLN A 359 -0.18 0.34 -10.75
N ALA A 360 -0.08 -0.42 -9.65
CA ALA A 360 -1.24 -1.07 -9.04
C ALA A 360 -2.29 -0.06 -8.55
N ARG A 361 -1.89 1.10 -8.02
CA ARG A 361 -2.80 2.20 -7.66
C ARG A 361 -3.62 2.67 -8.87
N MET A 362 -2.97 2.84 -10.02
CA MET A 362 -3.64 3.20 -11.27
C MET A 362 -4.54 2.08 -11.82
N GLU A 363 -4.10 0.82 -11.78
CA GLU A 363 -4.83 -0.30 -12.39
C GLU A 363 -6.01 -0.80 -11.54
N VAL A 364 -5.83 -0.85 -10.22
CA VAL A 364 -6.82 -1.34 -9.25
C VAL A 364 -7.78 -0.21 -8.87
N CYS A 365 -7.22 0.93 -8.48
CA CYS A 365 -8.02 2.05 -7.98
C CYS A 365 -8.36 3.07 -9.05
N GLY A 366 -7.63 3.17 -10.17
CA GLY A 366 -7.83 4.26 -11.12
C GLY A 366 -7.45 5.62 -10.54
N LEU A 367 -6.53 5.64 -9.58
CA LEU A 367 -6.04 6.84 -8.89
C LEU A 367 -4.54 6.99 -9.13
N ASP A 368 -4.11 8.22 -9.40
CA ASP A 368 -2.69 8.56 -9.42
C ASP A 368 -2.18 8.76 -7.99
N LEU A 369 -0.89 9.06 -7.85
CA LEU A 369 -0.32 9.47 -6.57
C LEU A 369 -0.92 10.80 -6.12
N GLU A 370 -1.10 10.95 -4.80
CA GLU A 370 -1.59 12.17 -4.19
C GLU A 370 -0.49 13.23 -4.17
N TYR A 371 -0.87 14.50 -4.25
CA TYR A 371 0.10 15.56 -4.01
C TYR A 371 0.52 15.54 -2.54
N MET A 372 1.83 15.70 -2.29
CA MET A 372 2.35 15.85 -0.92
C MET A 372 1.54 16.91 -0.16
N PRO A 373 1.06 16.59 1.07
CA PRO A 373 0.49 17.62 1.91
C PRO A 373 1.57 18.69 2.09
N VAL A 374 1.20 19.96 1.91
CA VAL A 374 2.12 21.08 2.17
C VAL A 374 2.39 21.08 3.67
N VAL A 375 3.44 20.38 4.08
CA VAL A 375 3.91 20.41 5.46
C VAL A 375 4.60 21.76 5.61
N LEU A 376 3.95 22.68 6.33
CA LEU A 376 4.65 23.74 7.04
C LEU A 376 5.67 23.02 7.94
N ASP A 377 6.96 23.14 7.60
CA ASP A 377 8.08 22.51 8.30
C ASP A 377 7.83 22.45 9.83
N GLY A 378 7.74 21.23 10.39
CA GLY A 378 7.81 21.05 11.84
C GLY A 378 7.00 19.92 12.50
N LEU A 379 6.12 19.18 11.81
CA LEU A 379 5.16 18.29 12.50
C LEU A 379 5.36 16.76 12.34
N PHE A 380 6.39 16.28 11.62
CA PHE A 380 6.67 14.84 11.51
C PHE A 380 7.89 14.35 12.30
N ALA A 381 8.47 15.18 13.18
CA ALA A 381 9.61 14.77 14.01
C ALA A 381 9.24 13.89 15.24
N ALA A 382 8.02 13.36 15.33
CA ALA A 382 7.56 12.67 16.55
C ALA A 382 6.87 11.30 16.32
N ALA A 383 7.09 10.64 15.18
CA ALA A 383 6.50 9.32 14.92
C ALA A 383 7.53 8.25 14.48
N ALA A 384 8.82 8.49 14.72
CA ALA A 384 9.90 7.55 14.38
C ALA A 384 10.59 6.92 15.60
N ASP A 385 10.12 7.20 16.82
CA ASP A 385 10.57 6.52 18.04
C ASP A 385 9.34 6.10 18.85
N VAL A 386 8.78 4.90 18.60
CA VAL A 386 8.18 3.94 19.56
C VAL A 386 8.00 2.57 18.89
#